data_AF-A0A535PZJ1-F1
#
_entry.id   AF-A0A535PZJ1-F1
#
_cell.length_a   1.000
_cell.length_b   1.000
_cell.length_c   1.000
_cell.angle_alpha   90.00
_cell.angle_beta   90.00
_cell.angle_gamma   90.00
#
_symmetry.space_group_name_H-M   'P 1'
#
loop_
_entity.id
_entity.type
_entity.pdbx_description
1 polymer ?
#
loop_
_entity_poly.entity_id
_entity_poly.type
_entity_poly.pdbx_seq_one_letter_code
_entity_poly.pdbx_strand_id
1 'polypeptide(L)' 'MRRYLLDTGPLGAYLQGREPAVDLIVPWIRRGEAATSILVYGEIIEYIKSLQDYPTKYLGLKGLLGAIYPYFL' A
#
# COMPACT_ATOMS: atom_id res chain seq x y z
N MET A 1 -11.65 -13.65 -0.35
CA MET A 1 -12.61 -12.59 0.02
C MET A 1 -11.81 -11.47 0.69
N ARG A 2 -12.01 -10.22 0.28
CA ARG A 2 -11.27 -9.07 0.86
C ARG A 2 -11.80 -8.83 2.28
N ARG A 3 -10.91 -8.77 3.26
CA ARG A 3 -11.22 -8.64 4.70
C ARG A 3 -10.64 -7.37 5.30
N TYR A 4 -9.53 -6.88 4.75
CA TYR A 4 -8.79 -5.76 5.28
C TYR A 4 -8.70 -4.65 4.24
N LEU A 5 -9.21 -3.47 4.59
CA LEU A 5 -9.03 -2.25 3.81
C LEU A 5 -7.84 -1.49 4.40
N LEU A 6 -6.77 -1.37 3.61
CA LEU A 6 -5.55 -0.68 3.98
C LEU A 6 -5.72 0.82 3.78
N ASP A 7 -5.55 1.55 4.87
CA ASP A 7 -5.52 3.02 4.91
C ASP A 7 -4.10 3.56 4.68
N THR A 8 -3.96 4.87 4.52
CA THR A 8 -2.70 5.57 4.19
C THR A 8 -1.59 5.31 5.21
N GLY A 9 -1.89 5.28 6.51
CA GLY A 9 -0.89 5.00 7.54
C GLY A 9 -0.21 3.63 7.39
N PRO A 10 -0.97 2.52 7.46
CA PRO A 10 -0.44 1.17 7.27
C PRO A 10 0.23 0.97 5.90
N LEU A 11 -0.35 1.50 4.82
CA LEU A 11 0.20 1.36 3.48
C LEU A 11 1.53 2.11 3.33
N GLY A 12 1.62 3.33 3.87
CA GLY A 12 2.84 4.12 3.87
C GLY A 12 3.96 3.50 4.71
N ALA A 13 3.62 2.89 5.84
CA ALA A 13 4.56 2.12 6.66
C ALA A 13 5.09 0.88 5.94
N TYR A 14 4.22 0.15 5.24
CA TYR A 14 4.59 -1.00 4.40
C TYR A 14 5.54 -0.59 3.27
N LEU A 15 5.25 0.48 2.53
CA LEU A 15 6.12 0.98 1.45
C LEU A 15 7.47 1.51 1.93
N GLN A 16 7.56 1.88 3.22
CA GLN A 16 8.80 2.21 3.88
C GLN A 16 9.59 1.01 4.37
N GLY A 17 9.05 -0.21 4.28
CA GLY A 17 9.69 -1.42 4.78
C GLY A 17 9.71 -1.49 6.32
N ARG A 18 8.79 -0.81 7.01
CA ARG A 18 8.71 -0.89 8.48
C ARG A 18 8.28 -2.30 8.87
N GLU A 19 9.16 -3.04 9.55
CA GLU A 19 8.96 -4.45 9.91
C GLU A 19 7.55 -4.77 10.46
N PRO A 20 7.00 -4.04 11.46
CA PRO A 20 5.68 -4.37 11.98
C PRO A 20 4.55 -4.27 10.94
N ALA A 21 4.65 -3.33 10.00
CA ALA A 21 3.67 -3.18 8.93
C ALA A 21 3.85 -4.27 7.87
N VAL A 22 5.09 -4.65 7.57
CA VAL A 22 5.40 -5.74 6.63
C VAL A 22 4.86 -7.07 7.17
N ASP A 23 5.16 -7.40 8.42
CA ASP A 23 4.73 -8.64 9.07
C ASP A 23 3.20 -8.77 9.14
N LEU A 24 2.52 -7.63 9.33
CA LEU A 24 1.06 -7.57 9.37
C LEU A 24 0.44 -7.74 7.98
N ILE A 25 0.95 -7.00 6.98
CA ILE A 25 0.29 -6.83 5.68
C ILE A 25 0.63 -7.95 4.70
N VAL A 26 1.87 -8.44 4.68
CA VAL A 26 2.31 -9.48 3.73
C VAL A 26 1.41 -10.73 3.76
N PRO A 27 1.03 -11.28 4.94
CA PRO A 27 0.12 -12.41 4.99
C PRO A 27 -1.25 -12.11 4.38
N TRP A 28 -1.79 -10.90 4.56
CA TRP A 28 -3.07 -10.48 3.97
C TRP A 28 -3.00 -10.37 2.45
N ILE A 29 -1.90 -9.83 1.92
CA ILE A 29 -1.65 -9.79 0.47
C ILE A 29 -1.58 -11.21 -0.08
N ARG A 30 -0.77 -12.09 0.53
CA ARG A 30 -0.60 -13.49 0.08
C ARG A 30 -1.90 -14.28 0.06
N ARG A 31 -2.82 -14.00 0.98
CA ARG A 31 -4.15 -14.65 1.05
C ARG A 31 -5.21 -13.96 0.20
N GLY A 32 -4.90 -12.87 -0.50
CA GLY A 32 -5.87 -12.09 -1.27
C GLY A 32 -6.96 -11.45 -0.39
N GLU A 33 -6.61 -11.16 0.87
CA GLU A 33 -7.50 -10.57 1.88
C GLU A 33 -7.36 -9.04 1.97
N ALA A 34 -6.27 -8.47 1.45
CA ALA A 34 -6.00 -7.04 1.45
C ALA A 34 -6.62 -6.33 0.24
N ALA A 35 -7.13 -5.13 0.48
CA ALA A 35 -7.59 -4.17 -0.52
C ALA A 35 -7.25 -2.75 -0.07
N THR A 36 -7.36 -1.78 -0.96
CA THR A 36 -7.20 -0.35 -0.66
C THR A 36 -8.21 0.47 -1.45
N SER A 37 -8.29 1.78 -1.24
CA SER A 37 -9.12 2.69 -2.04
C SER A 37 -8.27 3.55 -2.97
N ILE A 38 -8.89 4.06 -4.03
CA ILE A 38 -8.22 5.02 -4.94
C ILE A 38 -7.86 6.34 -4.23
N LEU A 39 -8.59 6.70 -3.16
CA LEU A 39 -8.27 7.86 -2.32
C LEU A 39 -6.95 7.66 -1.58
N VAL A 40 -6.79 6.51 -0.91
CA VAL A 40 -5.54 6.14 -0.22
C VAL A 40 -4.36 6.10 -1.19
N TYR A 41 -4.59 5.66 -2.43
CA TYR A 41 -3.55 5.72 -3.47
C TYR A 41 -3.10 7.15 -3.76
N GLY A 42 -4.03 8.11 -3.88
CA GLY A 42 -3.72 9.53 -4.08
C GLY A 42 -2.94 10.12 -2.91
N GLU A 43 -3.38 9.86 -1.67
CA GLU A 43 -2.70 10.31 -0.46
C GLU A 43 -1.27 9.77 -0.37
N ILE A 44 -1.08 8.49 -0.68
CA ILE A 44 0.24 7.88 -0.69
C ILE A 44 1.14 8.48 -1.77
N ILE A 45 0.62 8.75 -2.96
CA ILE A 45 1.39 9.43 -4.02
C ILE A 45 1.92 10.76 -3.50
N GLU A 46 1.06 11.60 -2.92
CA GLU A 46 1.48 12.90 -2.38
C GLU A 46 2.50 12.74 -1.26
N TYR A 47 2.32 11.75 -0.39
CA TYR A 47 3.29 11.43 0.64
C TYR A 47 4.66 11.05 0.05
N ILE A 48 4.72 10.08 -0.86
CA ILE A 48 6.00 9.57 -1.38
C ILE A 48 6.71 10.57 -2.31
N LYS A 49 5.97 11.48 -2.95
CA LYS A 49 6.55 12.58 -3.77
C LYS A 49 7.49 13.47 -2.96
N SER A 50 7.25 13.61 -1.66
CA SER A 50 8.08 14.40 -0.76
C SER A 50 9.36 13.69 -0.30
N LEU A 51 9.53 12.40 -0.61
CA LEU A 51 10.66 11.59 -0.17
C LEU A 51 11.80 11.59 -1.19
N GLN A 52 13.04 11.48 -0.71
CA GLN A 52 14.25 11.53 -1.56
C GLN A 52 14.33 10.44 -2.64
N ASP A 53 13.68 9.29 -2.41
CA ASP A 53 13.70 8.13 -3.32
C ASP A 53 12.31 7.85 -3.95
N TYR A 54 11.64 8.92 -4.39
CA TYR A 54 10.32 8.84 -5.01
C TYR A 54 10.21 7.80 -6.14
N PRO A 55 11.16 7.71 -7.10
CA PRO A 55 11.04 6.73 -8.20
C PRO A 55 10.94 5.29 -7.70
N THR A 56 11.77 4.89 -6.74
CA THR A 56 11.76 3.55 -6.16
C THR A 56 10.47 3.30 -5.39
N LYS A 57 10.02 4.27 -4.60
CA LYS A 57 8.76 4.17 -3.84
C LYS A 57 7.54 4.07 -4.76
N TYR A 58 7.55 4.80 -5.86
CA TYR A 58 6.48 4.75 -6.86
C TYR A 58 6.42 3.40 -7.58
N LEU A 59 7.57 2.79 -7.90
CA LEU A 59 7.62 1.42 -8.42
C LEU A 59 7.08 0.40 -7.41
N GLY A 60 7.45 0.53 -6.13
CA GLY A 60 6.90 -0.31 -5.05
C GLY A 60 5.38 -0.18 -4.93
N LEU A 61 4.85 1.04 -5.01
CA LEU A 61 3.41 1.31 -5.00
C LEU A 61 2.69 0.70 -6.22
N LYS A 62 3.27 0.80 -7.42
CA LYS A 62 2.71 0.14 -8.62
C LYS A 62 2.67 -1.37 -8.47
N GLY A 63 3.74 -1.98 -7.94
CA GLY A 63 3.78 -3.41 -7.66
C GLY A 63 2.68 -3.83 -6.68
N LEU A 64 2.45 -3.01 -5.66
CA LEU A 64 1.41 -3.25 -4.66
C LEU A 64 0.00 -3.16 -5.24
N LEU A 65 -0.30 -2.18 -6.11
CA LEU A 65 -1.59 -2.10 -6.82
C LEU A 65 -1.88 -3.32 -7.71
N GLY A 66 -0.84 -3.99 -8.22
CA GLY A 66 -1.01 -5.26 -8.92
C GLY A 66 -1.36 -6.43 -7.99
N ALA A 67 -1.08 -6.30 -6.69
CA ALA A 67 -1.22 -7.36 -5.70
C ALA A 67 -2.48 -7.24 -4.83
N ILE A 68 -3.04 -6.04 -4.67
CA ILE A 68 -4.24 -5.79 -3.85
C ILE A 68 -5.33 -5.09 -4.66
N TYR A 69 -6.60 -5.33 -4.31
CA TYR A 69 -7.71 -4.76 -5.06
C TYR A 69 -7.92 -3.27 -4.75
N PRO A 70 -7.99 -2.37 -5.76
CA PRO A 70 -8.32 -0.97 -5.57
C PRO A 70 -9.84 -0.74 -5.68
N TYR A 71 -10.46 -0.27 -4.60
CA TYR A 71 -11.83 0.20 -4.62
C TYR A 71 -11.91 1.62 -5.22
N PHE A 72 -12.82 1.81 -6.17
CA PHE A 72 -13.07 3.07 -6.89
C PHE A 72 -14.34 3.78 -6.39
N LEU A 73 -14.65 3.64 -5.10
CA LEU A 73 -15.77 4.31 -4.46
C LEU A 73 -15.49 5.80 -4.29
#